data_AF-A0A1N7LAC0-F1
#
_entry.id   AF-A0A1N7LAC0-F1
#
_cell.length_a   1.000
_cell.length_b   1.000
_cell.length_c   1.000
_cell.angle_alpha   90.00
_cell.angle_beta   90.00
_cell.angle_gamma   90.00
#
_symmetry.space_group_name_H-M   'P 1'
#
loop_
_entity.id
_entity.type
_entity.pdbx_description
1 polymer ?
#
loop_
_entity_poly.entity_id
_entity_poly.type
_entity_poly.pdbx_seq_one_letter_code
_entity_poly.pdbx_strand_id
1 'polypeptide(L)'
;MQDPLTQPLLARLETDLGWPRLCSLSDVAEFTHRPGAHCLLVPGDPQRNLETSDACVILPELRSAFQNAFDCALVDDAIEAQIREAYRALKTPGFLFFRDGRFLGAIEKIRDWDDYLSRIPHILGRDAA
;
A
#
# COMPACT_ATOMS: atom_id res chain seq x y z
N MET A 1 -18.02 14.33 7.44
CA MET A 1 -17.24 15.54 7.80
C MET A 1 -15.81 15.14 7.49
N GLN A 2 -15.28 15.61 6.36
CA GLN A 2 -13.98 15.17 5.85
C GLN A 2 -12.88 15.66 6.79
N ASP A 3 -11.97 14.77 7.18
CA ASP A 3 -10.80 15.15 7.96
C ASP A 3 -9.83 15.91 7.03
N PRO A 4 -9.62 17.23 7.23
CA PRO A 4 -8.97 18.09 6.26
C PRO A 4 -7.46 17.79 6.06
N LEU A 5 -6.89 16.89 6.86
CA LEU A 5 -5.45 16.57 6.87
C LEU A 5 -5.10 15.27 6.12
N THR A 6 -6.03 14.32 5.98
CA THR A 6 -5.76 13.05 5.27
C THR A 6 -5.76 13.23 3.76
N GLN A 7 -6.66 14.08 3.25
CA GLN A 7 -6.77 14.41 1.83
C GLN A 7 -5.50 15.07 1.25
N PRO A 8 -4.83 16.03 1.93
CA PRO A 8 -3.57 16.57 1.44
C PRO A 8 -2.41 15.58 1.52
N LEU A 9 -2.38 14.65 2.49
CA LEU A 9 -1.29 13.66 2.58
C LEU A 9 -1.33 12.65 1.42
N LEU A 10 -2.50 12.11 1.09
CA LEU A 10 -2.67 11.25 -0.10
C LEU A 10 -2.28 12.00 -1.38
N ALA A 11 -2.75 13.24 -1.53
CA ALA A 11 -2.39 14.08 -2.68
C ALA A 11 -0.88 14.35 -2.76
N ARG A 12 -0.18 14.45 -1.63
CA ARG A 12 1.30 14.59 -1.59
C ARG A 12 2.02 13.33 -2.06
N LEU A 13 1.53 12.13 -1.74
CA LEU A 13 2.13 10.90 -2.27
C LEU A 13 2.03 10.86 -3.80
N GLU A 14 0.92 11.33 -4.36
CA GLU A 14 0.73 11.43 -5.82
C GLU A 14 1.62 12.52 -6.44
N THR A 15 1.66 13.71 -5.85
CA THR A 15 2.31 14.90 -6.45
C THR A 15 3.79 15.05 -6.13
N ASP A 16 4.21 14.71 -4.91
CA ASP A 16 5.58 14.92 -4.39
C ASP A 16 6.44 13.68 -4.61
N LEU A 17 5.85 12.48 -4.47
CA LEU A 17 6.54 11.20 -4.67
C LEU A 17 6.23 10.52 -6.01
N GLY A 18 5.25 11.04 -6.76
CA GLY A 18 4.89 10.53 -8.09
C GLY A 18 4.21 9.17 -8.08
N TRP A 19 3.57 8.77 -6.97
CA TRP A 19 2.97 7.44 -6.87
C TRP A 19 1.61 7.40 -7.56
N PRO A 20 1.37 6.46 -8.49
CA PRO A 20 0.11 6.40 -9.21
C PRO A 20 -1.03 5.98 -8.27
N ARG A 21 -2.19 6.60 -8.47
CA ARG A 21 -3.45 6.14 -7.87
C ARG A 21 -4.16 5.22 -8.85
N LEU A 22 -4.37 3.98 -8.42
CA LEU A 22 -4.92 2.89 -9.23
C LEU A 22 -6.43 2.90 -9.07
N CYS A 23 -7.14 3.15 -10.15
CA CYS A 23 -8.59 3.32 -10.16
C CYS A 23 -9.33 2.12 -10.77
N SER A 24 -8.60 1.16 -11.35
CA SER A 24 -9.16 -0.07 -11.92
C SER A 24 -8.30 -1.29 -11.56
N LEU A 25 -8.90 -2.49 -11.64
CA LEU A 25 -8.15 -3.74 -11.48
C LEU A 25 -7.10 -3.92 -12.57
N SER A 26 -7.31 -3.34 -13.76
CA SER A 26 -6.34 -3.33 -14.84
C SER A 26 -5.10 -2.52 -14.45
N ASP A 27 -5.27 -1.32 -13.87
CA ASP A 27 -4.14 -0.51 -13.38
C ASP A 27 -3.34 -1.28 -12.31
N VAL A 28 -4.04 -1.99 -11.43
CA VAL A 28 -3.42 -2.86 -10.41
C VAL A 28 -2.63 -3.98 -11.05
N ALA A 29 -3.18 -4.68 -12.04
CA ALA A 29 -2.45 -5.70 -12.77
C ALA A 29 -1.23 -5.09 -13.47
N GLU A 30 -1.39 -4.01 -14.23
CA GLU A 30 -0.28 -3.38 -14.96
C GLU A 30 0.83 -2.88 -14.02
N PHE A 31 0.49 -2.37 -12.84
CA PHE A 31 1.48 -1.95 -11.85
C PHE A 31 2.20 -3.15 -11.23
N THR A 32 1.45 -4.14 -10.75
CA THR A 32 2.01 -5.29 -10.01
C THR A 32 2.78 -6.26 -10.91
N HIS A 33 2.47 -6.32 -12.20
CA HIS A 33 3.18 -7.14 -13.19
C HIS A 33 4.51 -6.54 -13.66
N ARG A 34 4.86 -5.32 -13.26
CA ARG A 34 6.18 -4.75 -13.55
C ARG A 34 7.27 -5.58 -12.84
N PRO A 35 8.48 -5.63 -13.41
CA PRO A 35 9.59 -6.31 -12.75
C PRO A 35 9.88 -5.68 -11.38
N GLY A 36 10.17 -6.52 -10.39
CA GLY A 36 10.46 -6.07 -9.03
C GLY A 36 9.29 -6.24 -8.07
N ALA A 37 9.48 -5.77 -6.83
CA ALA A 37 8.45 -5.80 -5.81
C ALA A 37 7.63 -4.51 -5.80
N HIS A 38 6.36 -4.63 -5.44
CA HIS A 38 5.39 -3.54 -5.47
C HIS A 38 4.56 -3.56 -4.19
N CYS A 39 4.30 -2.39 -3.61
CA CYS A 39 3.45 -2.21 -2.44
C CYS A 39 2.24 -1.35 -2.81
N LEU A 40 1.04 -1.90 -2.63
CA LEU A 40 -0.21 -1.16 -2.77
C LEU A 40 -0.69 -0.71 -1.40
N LEU A 41 -0.87 0.59 -1.22
CA LEU A 41 -1.53 1.15 -0.05
C LEU A 41 -3.04 1.13 -0.27
N VAL A 42 -3.74 0.38 0.57
CA VAL A 42 -5.19 0.43 0.72
C VAL A 42 -5.49 1.34 1.90
N PRO A 43 -5.83 2.62 1.68
CA PRO A 43 -5.96 3.59 2.76
C PRO A 43 -7.12 3.28 3.73
N GLY A 44 -8.20 2.65 3.26
CA GLY A 44 -9.44 2.59 4.01
C GLY A 44 -10.22 3.90 3.92
N ASP A 45 -11.48 3.87 4.36
CA ASP A 45 -12.29 5.07 4.50
C ASP A 45 -11.61 6.08 5.45
N PRO A 46 -11.09 7.21 4.93
CA PRO A 46 -10.30 8.15 5.72
C PRO A 46 -11.14 8.89 6.78
N GLN A 47 -12.49 8.85 6.69
CA GLN A 47 -13.37 9.39 7.73
C GLN A 47 -13.55 8.42 8.91
N ARG A 48 -13.39 7.12 8.67
CA ARG A 48 -13.57 6.08 9.68
C ARG A 48 -12.25 5.59 10.25
N ASN A 49 -11.15 5.87 9.55
CA ASN A 49 -9.86 5.29 9.81
C ASN A 49 -8.82 6.38 10.05
N LEU A 50 -8.67 6.76 11.32
CA LEU A 50 -7.70 7.78 11.73
C LEU A 50 -6.24 7.35 11.45
N GLU A 51 -6.01 6.05 11.30
CA GLU A 51 -4.71 5.44 10.99
C GLU A 51 -4.25 5.69 9.53
N THR A 52 -5.12 6.14 8.63
CA THR A 52 -4.77 6.37 7.21
C THR A 52 -3.70 7.45 7.05
N SER A 53 -3.74 8.50 7.87
CA SER A 53 -2.76 9.57 7.84
C SER A 53 -1.37 9.06 8.22
N ASP A 54 -1.27 8.24 9.27
CA ASP A 54 -0.03 7.57 9.67
C ASP A 54 0.47 6.64 8.57
N ALA A 55 -0.41 5.90 7.89
CA ALA A 55 -0.01 5.00 6.81
C ALA A 55 0.62 5.77 5.64
N CYS A 56 0.10 6.95 5.32
CA CYS A 56 0.65 7.82 4.29
C CYS A 56 2.04 8.35 4.66
N VAL A 57 2.32 8.57 5.94
CA VAL A 57 3.63 9.03 6.42
C VAL A 57 4.63 7.88 6.55
N ILE A 58 4.18 6.71 7.01
CA ILE A 58 5.04 5.55 7.24
C ILE A 58 5.49 4.90 5.93
N LEU A 59 4.63 4.83 4.91
CA LEU A 59 4.97 4.17 3.65
C LEU A 59 6.24 4.71 2.95
N PRO A 60 6.43 6.04 2.78
CA PRO A 60 7.66 6.56 2.19
C PRO A 60 8.89 6.27 3.05
N GLU A 61 8.76 6.32 4.38
CA GLU A 61 9.84 5.97 5.31
C GLU A 61 10.22 4.49 5.18
N LEU A 62 9.24 3.59 5.06
CA LEU A 62 9.47 2.17 4.80
C LEU A 62 10.19 1.98 3.47
N ARG A 63 9.69 2.58 2.38
CA ARG A 63 10.33 2.49 1.07
C ARG A 63 11.80 2.93 1.13
N SER A 64 12.09 4.02 1.83
CA SER A 64 13.44 4.52 2.06
C SER A 64 14.30 3.56 2.89
N ALA A 65 13.76 3.02 3.99
CA ALA A 65 14.44 2.07 4.88
C ALA A 65 14.83 0.77 4.17
N PHE A 66 14.04 0.34 3.19
CA PHE A 66 14.34 -0.82 2.33
C PHE A 66 15.07 -0.42 1.03
N GLN A 67 15.72 0.74 0.97
CA GLN A 67 16.53 1.20 -0.17
C GLN A 67 15.77 1.21 -1.50
N ASN A 68 14.46 1.51 -1.47
CA ASN A 68 13.56 1.44 -2.62
C ASN A 68 13.47 0.04 -3.26
N ALA A 69 13.58 -1.02 -2.44
CA ALA A 69 13.42 -2.42 -2.91
C ALA A 69 12.02 -2.74 -3.48
N PHE A 70 11.06 -1.84 -3.32
CA PHE A 70 9.73 -1.92 -3.92
C PHE A 70 9.21 -0.55 -4.35
N ASP A 71 8.38 -0.54 -5.38
CA ASP A 71 7.61 0.64 -5.77
C ASP A 71 6.28 0.71 -5.03
N CYS A 72 5.69 1.90 -4.98
CA CYS A 72 4.48 2.16 -4.21
C CYS A 72 3.38 2.75 -5.10
N ALA A 73 2.14 2.35 -4.85
CA ALA A 73 0.96 2.91 -5.48
C ALA A 73 -0.19 2.96 -4.49
N LEU A 74 -1.15 3.86 -4.75
CA LEU A 74 -2.33 4.06 -3.93
C LEU A 74 -3.52 3.34 -4.57
N VAL A 75 -4.33 2.67 -3.77
CA VAL A 75 -5.60 2.09 -4.24
C VAL A 75 -6.70 3.13 -4.06
N ASP A 76 -7.43 3.43 -5.15
CA ASP A 76 -8.59 4.31 -5.12
C ASP A 76 -9.77 3.64 -4.41
N ASP A 77 -10.60 4.46 -3.76
CA ASP A 77 -11.85 4.02 -3.11
C ASP A 77 -12.75 3.20 -4.05
N ALA A 78 -12.78 3.53 -5.34
CA ALA A 78 -13.59 2.86 -6.35
C ALA A 78 -13.29 1.35 -6.50
N ILE A 79 -12.05 0.94 -6.24
CA ILE A 79 -11.62 -0.46 -6.32
C ILE A 79 -11.17 -1.05 -4.98
N GLU A 80 -11.09 -0.23 -3.94
CA GLU A 80 -10.64 -0.65 -2.62
C GLU A 80 -11.39 -1.90 -2.14
N ALA A 81 -12.73 -1.89 -2.17
CA ALA A 81 -13.53 -3.01 -1.68
C ALA A 81 -13.22 -4.32 -2.43
N GLN A 82 -13.01 -4.23 -3.75
CA GLN A 82 -12.68 -5.37 -4.59
C GLN A 82 -11.28 -5.92 -4.27
N ILE A 83 -10.29 -5.03 -4.10
CA ILE A 83 -8.91 -5.39 -3.73
C ILE A 83 -8.87 -6.06 -2.35
N ARG A 84 -9.59 -5.49 -1.37
CA ARG A 84 -9.68 -6.03 -0.01
C ARG A 84 -10.28 -7.43 0.02
N GLU A 85 -11.34 -7.65 -0.77
CA GLU A 85 -11.97 -8.97 -0.88
C GLU A 85 -11.05 -9.97 -1.61
N ALA A 86 -10.48 -9.57 -2.74
CA ALA A 86 -9.63 -10.43 -3.58
C ALA A 86 -8.39 -10.95 -2.84
N TYR A 87 -7.72 -10.08 -2.07
CA TYR A 87 -6.50 -10.43 -1.33
C TYR A 87 -6.73 -10.72 0.16
N ARG A 88 -8.01 -10.78 0.58
CA ARG A 88 -8.43 -10.97 1.98
C ARG A 88 -7.79 -9.97 2.97
N ALA A 89 -7.51 -8.75 2.51
CA ALA A 89 -7.06 -7.63 3.34
C ALA A 89 -8.28 -6.91 3.95
N LEU A 90 -8.91 -7.56 4.92
CA LEU A 90 -10.19 -7.11 5.48
C LEU A 90 -10.04 -5.89 6.40
N LYS A 91 -8.86 -5.68 6.97
CA LYS A 91 -8.53 -4.56 7.86
C LYS A 91 -7.71 -3.51 7.12
N THR A 92 -8.15 -2.25 7.24
CA THR A 92 -7.47 -1.08 6.68
C THR A 92 -6.89 -0.22 7.80
N PRO A 93 -5.85 0.61 7.55
CA PRO A 93 -5.10 0.69 6.29
C PRO A 93 -4.30 -0.61 6.06
N GLY A 94 -3.99 -0.93 4.80
CA GLY A 94 -3.30 -2.17 4.44
C GLY A 94 -2.18 -1.94 3.42
N PHE A 95 -1.04 -2.57 3.65
CA PHE A 95 0.09 -2.61 2.72
C PHE A 95 0.15 -3.97 2.06
N LEU A 96 -0.22 -4.06 0.78
CA LEU A 96 -0.25 -5.33 0.04
C LEU A 96 0.99 -5.40 -0.84
N PHE A 97 1.78 -6.45 -0.67
CA PHE A 97 3.02 -6.65 -1.41
C PHE A 97 2.84 -7.65 -2.53
N PHE A 98 3.40 -7.29 -3.69
CA PHE A 98 3.37 -8.07 -4.91
C PHE A 98 4.77 -8.17 -5.50
N ARG A 99 4.99 -9.17 -6.35
CA ARG A 99 6.16 -9.28 -7.21
C ARG A 99 5.77 -10.02 -8.48
N ASP A 100 6.09 -9.45 -9.64
CA ASP A 100 5.80 -10.05 -10.95
C ASP A 100 4.33 -10.52 -11.07
N GLY A 101 3.40 -9.70 -10.60
CA GLY A 101 1.95 -9.95 -10.61
C GLY A 101 1.44 -10.91 -9.52
N ARG A 102 2.33 -11.47 -8.69
CA ARG A 102 1.97 -12.42 -7.64
C ARG A 102 1.88 -11.73 -6.28
N PHE A 103 0.81 -12.04 -5.54
CA PHE A 103 0.62 -11.55 -4.17
C PHE A 103 1.52 -12.31 -3.19
N LEU A 104 2.37 -11.57 -2.46
CA LEU A 104 3.32 -12.12 -1.49
C LEU A 104 2.76 -12.12 -0.06
N GLY A 105 1.95 -11.11 0.26
CA GLY A 105 1.36 -10.94 1.57
C GLY A 105 0.87 -9.51 1.82
N ALA A 106 0.16 -9.32 2.92
CA ALA A 106 -0.30 -8.01 3.36
C ALA A 106 0.10 -7.74 4.81
N ILE A 107 0.34 -6.47 5.12
CA ILE A 107 0.43 -5.96 6.49
C ILE A 107 -0.77 -5.06 6.71
N GLU A 108 -1.71 -5.53 7.52
CA GLU A 108 -2.93 -4.80 7.85
C GLU A 108 -2.78 -4.05 9.18
N LYS A 109 -3.41 -2.86 9.24
CA LYS A 109 -3.33 -1.85 10.29
C LYS A 109 -1.94 -1.24 10.45
N ILE A 110 -1.87 -0.13 11.17
CA ILE A 110 -0.59 0.40 11.60
C ILE A 110 0.05 -0.55 12.61
N ARG A 111 1.35 -0.75 12.44
CA ARG A 111 2.20 -1.58 13.29
C ARG A 111 3.35 -0.76 13.83
N ASP A 112 3.99 -1.28 14.86
CA ASP A 112 5.25 -0.76 15.33
C ASP A 112 6.35 -0.92 14.27
N TRP A 113 7.31 0.00 14.26
CA TRP A 113 8.39 0.02 13.28
C TRP A 113 9.15 -1.30 13.17
N ASP A 114 9.46 -1.93 14.30
CA ASP A 114 10.17 -3.23 14.36
C ASP A 114 9.39 -4.36 13.65
N ASP A 115 8.06 -4.35 13.75
CA ASP A 115 7.20 -5.33 13.09
C ASP A 115 7.27 -5.17 11.56
N TYR A 116 7.33 -3.94 11.04
CA TYR A 116 7.59 -3.71 9.62
C TYR A 116 8.97 -4.19 9.19
N LEU A 117 10.01 -3.86 9.96
CA LEU A 117 11.38 -4.28 9.68
C LEU A 117 11.55 -5.80 9.65
N SER A 118 10.77 -6.52 10.46
CA SER A 118 10.79 -7.99 10.50
C SER A 118 9.92 -8.62 9.40
N ARG A 119 8.70 -8.10 9.18
CA ARG A 119 7.73 -8.71 8.25
C ARG A 119 8.04 -8.45 6.79
N ILE A 120 8.46 -7.24 6.44
CA ILE A 120 8.63 -6.87 5.03
C ILE A 120 9.70 -7.74 4.36
N PRO A 121 10.90 -7.96 4.94
CA PRO A 121 11.86 -8.91 4.38
C PRO A 121 11.32 -10.33 4.27
N HIS A 122 10.52 -10.78 5.23
CA HIS A 122 9.90 -12.10 5.16
C HIS A 122 8.90 -12.20 4.01
N ILE A 123 8.09 -11.16 3.78
CA ILE A 123 7.13 -11.10 2.67
C ILE A 123 7.88 -11.01 1.33
N LEU A 124 8.86 -10.12 1.22
CA LEU A 124 9.66 -9.93 0.01
C LEU A 124 10.61 -11.10 -0.27
N GLY A 125 10.95 -11.89 0.73
CA GLY A 125 11.77 -13.10 0.59
C GLY A 125 10.98 -14.33 0.16
N ARG A 126 9.64 -14.25 0.10
CA ARG A 126 8.83 -15.33 -0.47
C ARG A 126 9.10 -15.40 -1.96
N ASP A 127 9.53 -16.58 -2.40
CA ASP A 127 9.63 -16.87 -3.81
C ASP A 127 8.23 -16.82 -4.43
N ALA A 128 8.17 -16.19 -5.59
CA ALA A 128 7.02 -16.29 -6.45
C ALA A 128 6.98 -17.74 -6.96
N ALA A 129 6.21 -18.62 -6.30
CA ALA A 129 6.00 -20.00 -6.75
C ALA A 129 5.23 -20.04 -8.07
#